data_AF-A0A5K1H7Y4-F1
#
_entry.id   AF-A0A5K1H7Y4-F1
#
_cell.length_a   1.000
_cell.length_b   1.000
_cell.length_c   1.000
_cell.angle_alpha   90.00
_cell.angle_beta   90.00
_cell.angle_gamma   90.00
#
_symmetry.space_group_name_H-M   'P 1'
#
loop_
_entity.id
_entity.type
_entity.pdbx_description
1 polymer ?
#
loop_
_entity_poly.entity_id
_entity_poly.type
_entity_poly.pdbx_seq_one_letter_code
_entity_poly.pdbx_strand_id
1 'polypeptide(L)' 'EMAAPSSFSKTCFKPKCGASSSERWWKGWRLRSSDVAELCDHC' A
#
# COMPACT_ATOMS: atom_id res chain seq x y z
N GLU A 1 21.11 -5.39 11.08
CA GLU A 1 20.49 -4.24 10.40
C GLU A 1 19.11 -4.60 9.85
N MET A 2 18.06 -4.51 10.69
CA MET A 2 16.68 -4.66 10.23
C MET A 2 16.28 -3.32 9.62
N ALA A 3 16.14 -3.24 8.29
CA ALA A 3 15.68 -2.03 7.63
C ALA A 3 14.28 -1.67 8.15
N ALA A 4 14.18 -0.59 8.93
CA ALA A 4 12.89 -0.05 9.32
C ALA A 4 12.10 0.23 8.03
N PRO A 5 10.88 -0.31 7.86
CA PRO A 5 10.07 0.02 6.71
C PRO A 5 9.89 1.54 6.73
N SER A 6 10.27 2.20 5.64
CA SER A 6 10.07 3.65 5.50
C SER A 6 8.63 3.95 5.87
N SER A 7 8.46 4.59 7.03
CA SER A 7 7.16 4.95 7.60
C SER A 7 6.57 6.14 6.85
N PHE A 8 6.58 6.06 5.52
CA PHE A 8 5.73 6.84 4.67
C PHE A 8 4.32 6.34 4.93
N SER A 9 3.41 7.24 5.29
CA SER A 9 1.99 6.96 5.48
C SER A 9 1.42 6.32 4.21
N LYS A 10 1.47 4.98 4.16
CA LYS A 10 0.95 4.20 3.04
C LYS A 10 -0.57 4.20 3.15
N THR A 11 -1.21 4.73 2.12
CA THR A 11 -2.66 4.74 1.99
C THR A 11 -3.07 3.71 0.95
N CYS A 12 -4.12 2.95 1.26
CA CYS A 12 -4.67 1.96 0.34
C CYS A 12 -5.10 2.64 -0.96
N PHE A 13 -4.56 2.13 -2.07
CA PHE A 13 -4.78 2.71 -3.38
C PHE A 13 -6.23 2.55 -3.87
N LYS A 14 -7.02 1.66 -3.23
CA LYS A 14 -8.45 1.49 -3.51
C LYS A 14 -9.17 2.81 -3.17
N PRO A 15 -9.75 3.54 -4.15
CA PRO A 15 -10.24 4.92 -3.94
C PRO A 15 -11.33 5.05 -2.87
N LYS A 16 -12.10 3.99 -2.62
CA LYS A 16 -13.16 3.94 -1.61
C LYS A 16 -12.71 3.40 -0.25
N CYS A 17 -11.49 2.89 -0.14
CA CYS A 17 -10.97 2.35 1.10
C CYS A 17 -10.33 3.44 1.94
N GLY A 18 -9.32 4.14 1.39
CA GLY A 18 -8.63 5.21 2.10
C GLY A 18 -7.93 4.79 3.40
N ALA A 19 -7.78 3.49 3.64
CA ALA A 19 -7.11 2.99 4.84
C ALA A 19 -5.66 3.49 4.88
N SER A 20 -5.31 4.16 5.98
CA SER A 20 -3.96 4.65 6.27
C SER A 20 -3.16 3.72 7.18
N SER A 21 -3.79 2.61 7.60
CA SER A 21 -3.19 1.56 8.41
C SER A 21 -3.69 0.20 7.91
N SER A 22 -2.83 -0.81 7.99
CA SER A 22 -3.09 -2.18 7.55
C SER A 22 -2.06 -3.09 8.21
N GLU A 23 -2.47 -4.27 8.64
CA GLU A 23 -1.55 -5.24 9.25
C GLU A 23 -0.58 -5.80 8.20
N ARG A 24 -1.03 -5.93 6.95
CA ARG A 24 -0.23 -6.38 5.81
C ARG A 24 -0.61 -5.63 4.55
N TRP A 25 0.41 -5.14 3.86
CA TRP A 25 0.26 -4.51 2.54
C TRP A 25 0.55 -5.50 1.42
N TRP A 26 -0.29 -5.47 0.39
CA TRP A 26 -0.25 -6.40 -0.74
C TRP A 26 -0.08 -5.61 -2.02
N LYS A 27 0.64 -6.20 -2.96
CA LYS A 27 0.87 -5.63 -4.29
C LYS A 27 -0.32 -5.95 -5.18
N GLY A 28 -1.00 -4.92 -5.65
CA GLY A 28 -2.09 -4.99 -6.61
C GLY A 28 -1.62 -4.82 -8.06
N TRP A 29 -2.44 -4.14 -8.86
CA TRP A 29 -2.18 -3.89 -10.29
C TRP A 29 -1.06 -2.86 -10.51
N ARG A 30 -0.50 -2.84 -11.72
CA ARG A 30 0.46 -1.79 -12.14
C ARG A 30 -0.26 -0.48 -12.43
N LEU A 31 0.33 0.60 -11.94
CA LEU A 31 -0.08 1.97 -12.24
C LEU A 31 0.50 2.41 -13.58
N ARG A 32 -0.06 3.48 -14.14
CA ARG A 32 0.46 4.11 -15.38
C ARG A 32 1.88 4.64 -15.23
N SER A 33 2.28 4.96 -14.01
CA SER A 33 3.65 5.34 -13.62
C SER A 33 4.65 4.15 -13.67
N SER A 34 4.17 2.93 -13.94
CA SER A 34 4.90 1.66 -13.82
C SER A 34 5.14 1.18 -12.39
N ASP A 35 4.78 1.98 -11.38
CA ASP A 35 4.69 1.56 -9.99
C ASP A 35 3.60 0.49 -9.78
N VAL A 36 3.63 -0.17 -8.62
CA VAL A 36 2.62 -1.16 -8.23
C VAL A 36 1.70 -0.54 -7.18
N ALA A 37 0.38 -0.68 -7.37
CA ALA A 37 -0.60 -0.25 -6.38
C ALA A 37 -0.43 -1.06 -5.09
N GLU A 38 -0.41 -0.40 -3.94
CA GLU A 38 -0.44 -1.08 -2.64
C GLU A 38 -1.85 -1.07 -2.05
N LEU A 39 -2.30 -2.24 -1.62
CA LEU A 39 -3.63 -2.47 -1.05
C LEU A 39 -3.49 -2.97 0.38
N CYS A 40 -4.43 -2.59 1.24
CA CYS A 40 -4.52 -3.14 2.59
C CYS A 40 -5.02 -4.59 2.57
N ASP A 41 -4.92 -5.28 3.70
CA ASP A 41 -5.35 -6.67 3.87
C ASP A 41 -6.83 -6.96 3.62
N HIS A 42 -7.66 -5.93 3.51
CA HIS A 42 -9.07 -6.06 3.18
C HIS A 42 -9.40 -5.83 1.67
N CYS A 43 -8.44 -5.48 0.81
CA CYS A 43 -8.69 -4.96 -0.55
C CYS A 43 -8.00 -5.68 -1.70
#